data_AF-A0A380H1D8-F1
#
_entry.id   AF-A0A380H1D8-F1
#
_cell.length_a   1.000
_cell.length_b   1.000
_cell.length_c   1.000
_cell.angle_alpha   90.00
_cell.angle_beta   90.00
_cell.angle_gamma   90.00
#
_symmetry.space_group_name_H-M   'P 1'
#
loop_
_entity.id
_entity.type
_entity.pdbx_description
1 polymer ?
#
loop_
_entity_poly.entity_id
_entity_poly.type
_entity_poly.pdbx_seq_one_letter_code
_entity_poly.pdbx_strand_id
1 'polypeptide(L)' 'MSYKKSAEEILDAIGGEDNLDVMAHCATRLRLVLNDESKVDEDALSKMDGC' A
#
# COMPACT_ATOMS: atom_id res chain seq x y z
N MET A 1 -12.00 8.98 -9.67
CA MET A 1 -10.65 8.85 -9.12
C MET A 1 -9.91 7.77 -9.89
N SER A 2 -8.65 7.99 -10.22
CA SER A 2 -7.85 6.98 -10.93
C SER A 2 -7.25 6.03 -9.90
N TYR A 3 -7.74 4.78 -9.85
CA TYR A 3 -7.21 3.74 -8.94
C TYR A 3 -5.70 3.57 -9.06
N LYS A 4 -5.15 3.86 -10.24
CA LYS A 4 -3.71 3.85 -10.49
C LYS A 4 -2.97 4.84 -9.60
N LYS A 5 -3.51 6.05 -9.45
CA LYS A 5 -2.90 7.11 -8.65
C LYS A 5 -2.89 6.75 -7.16
N SER A 6 -4.02 6.24 -6.67
CA SER A 6 -4.11 5.73 -5.29
C SER A 6 -3.18 4.54 -5.07
N ALA A 7 -3.03 3.64 -6.04
CA ALA A 7 -2.08 2.53 -5.92
C ALA A 7 -0.62 3.01 -5.88
N GLU A 8 -0.26 4.00 -6.70
CA GLU A 8 1.07 4.62 -6.70
C GLU A 8 1.35 5.31 -5.35
N GLU A 9 0.39 6.06 -4.82
CA GLU A 9 0.52 6.72 -3.51
C GLU A 9 0.60 5.69 -2.35
N ILE A 10 -0.13 4.57 -2.42
CA ILE A 10 -0.02 3.48 -1.43
C ILE A 10 1.36 2.85 -1.52
N LEU A 11 1.85 2.61 -2.74
CA LEU A 11 3.17 2.01 -2.98
C LEU A 11 4.30 2.88 -2.41
N ASP A 12 4.19 4.20 -2.56
CA ASP A 12 5.14 5.16 -1.99
C ASP A 12 5.07 5.16 -0.45
N ALA A 13 3.86 5.18 0.10
CA ALA A 13 3.62 5.21 1.55
C ALA A 13 4.06 3.92 2.27
N ILE A 14 4.06 2.76 1.60
CA ILE A 14 4.59 1.51 2.18
C ILE A 14 6.11 1.38 2.01
N GLY A 15 6.83 2.37 1.47
CA GLY A 15 8.28 2.34 1.30
C GLY A 15 8.77 1.85 -0.07
N GLY A 16 7.88 1.84 -1.07
CA GLY A 16 8.19 1.48 -2.46
C GLY A 16 8.02 0.00 -2.78
N GLU A 17 8.21 -0.34 -4.07
CA GLU A 17 8.12 -1.73 -4.57
C GLU A 17 9.16 -2.65 -3.91
N ASP A 18 10.34 -2.11 -3.58
CA ASP A 18 11.39 -2.83 -2.84
C ASP A 18 11.00 -3.26 -1.43
N ASN A 19 9.97 -2.65 -0.84
CA ASN A 19 9.47 -3.03 0.50
C ASN A 19 8.30 -4.02 0.45
N LEU A 20 7.87 -4.42 -0.75
CA LEU A 20 6.73 -5.31 -0.94
C LEU A 20 7.22 -6.74 -1.23
N ASP A 21 6.97 -7.66 -0.29
CA ASP A 21 7.41 -9.05 -0.39
C ASP A 21 6.39 -9.90 -1.19
N VAL A 22 5.12 -9.84 -0.78
CA VAL A 22 4.06 -10.61 -1.43
C VAL A 22 2.76 -9.80 -1.51
N MET A 23 2.14 -9.82 -2.69
CA MET A 23 0.80 -9.30 -2.91
C MET A 23 -0.19 -10.44 -3.12
N ALA A 24 -1.19 -10.55 -2.25
CA ALA A 24 -2.28 -11.51 -2.39
C ALA A 24 -3.62 -10.77 -2.49
N HIS A 25 -4.43 -11.12 -3.49
CA HIS A 25 -5.77 -10.57 -3.66
C HIS A 25 -6.81 -11.68 -3.55
N CYS A 26 -7.77 -11.50 -2.64
CA CYS A 26 -9.09 -12.13 -2.73
C CYS A 26 -10.10 -11.07 -3.18
N ALA A 27 -11.22 -11.52 -3.78
CA ALA A 27 -12.22 -10.70 -4.49
C ALA A 27 -12.72 -9.42 -3.78
N THR A 28 -12.48 -9.27 -2.47
CA THR A 28 -12.89 -8.12 -1.66
C THR A 28 -11.77 -7.52 -0.79
N ARG A 29 -10.58 -8.13 -0.74
CA ARG A 29 -9.45 -7.63 0.08
C ARG A 29 -8.12 -7.86 -0.61
N LEU A 30 -7.35 -6.78 -0.71
CA LEU A 30 -5.94 -6.80 -1.02
C LEU A 30 -5.15 -7.02 0.28
N ARG A 31 -4.27 -8.02 0.32
CA ARG A 31 -3.33 -8.26 1.41
C ARG A 31 -1.93 -8.03 0.89
N LEU A 32 -1.21 -7.14 1.56
CA LEU A 32 0.18 -6.78 1.27
C LEU A 32 1.03 -7.34 2.40
N VAL A 33 2.06 -8.11 2.05
CA VAL A 33 3.12 -8.52 2.97
C VAL A 33 4.31 -7.62 2.69
N LEU A 34 4.75 -6.92 3.72
CA LEU A 34 5.85 -5.97 3.62
C LEU A 34 7.11 -6.57 4.25
N ASN A 35 8.25 -6.19 3.71
CA ASN A 35 9.54 -6.67 4.18
C ASN A 35 10.01 -5.92 5.45
N ASP A 36 9.68 -4.63 5.54
CA ASP A 36 10.01 -3.76 6.67
C ASP A 36 8.83 -2.83 7.01
N GLU A 37 8.11 -3.16 8.07
CA GLU A 37 6.94 -2.40 8.54
C GLU A 37 7.33 -0.99 9.04
N SER A 38 8.59 -0.78 9.42
CA SER A 38 9.08 0.50 9.95
C SER A 38 9.16 1.60 8.90
N LYS A 39 9.13 1.22 7.61
CA LYS A 39 9.15 2.14 6.47
C LYS A 39 7.74 2.56 6.03
N VAL A 40 6.72 2.01 6.67
CA VAL A 40 5.33 2.32 6.37
C VAL A 40 4.96 3.66 7.00
N ASP A 41 4.43 4.56 6.17
CA ASP A 41 3.89 5.83 6.59
C ASP A 41 2.38 5.68 6.85
N GLU A 42 2.04 5.24 8.06
CA GLU A 42 0.65 5.03 8.49
C GLU A 42 -0.21 6.31 8.44
N ASP A 43 0.42 7.48 8.60
CA ASP A 43 -0.25 8.79 8.57
C ASP A 43 -0.61 9.18 7.14
N ALA A 44 0.29 8.89 6.18
CA ALA A 44 0.00 9.01 4.75
C ALA A 44 -1.14 8.06 4.35
N LEU A 45 -1.06 6.77 4.72
CA LEU A 45 -2.08 5.77 4.39
C LEU A 45 -3.46 6.12 4.97
N SER A 46 -3.54 6.62 6.20
CA SER A 46 -4.81 7.03 6.82
C SER A 46 -5.47 8.24 6.14
N LYS A 47 -4.70 9.05 5.41
CA LYS A 47 -5.20 10.20 4.63
C LYS A 47 -5.63 9.81 3.22
N MET A 48 -5.33 8.59 2.77
CA MET A 48 -5.71 8.13 1.45
C MET A 48 -7.18 7.73 1.42
N ASP A 49 -7.93 8.38 0.53
CA ASP A 49 -9.37 8.18 0.32
C ASP A 49 -9.65 6.73 -0.12
N GLY A 50 -10.07 5.86 0.80
CA GLY A 50 -10.38 4.45 0.52
C GLY A 50 -9.95 3.41 1.58
N CYS A 51 -9.31 3.83 2.68
CA CYS A 51 -9.02 2.98 3.85
C CYS A 51 -10.13 3.02 4.91
#